data_AF-A0A3C0V6S1-F1
#
_entry.id   AF-A0A3C0V6S1-F1
#
_cell.length_a   1.000
_cell.length_b   1.000
_cell.length_c   1.000
_cell.angle_alpha   90.00
_cell.angle_beta   90.00
_cell.angle_gamma   90.00
#
_symmetry.space_group_name_H-M   'P 1'
#
loop_
_entity.id
_entity.type
_entity.pdbx_description
1 polymer ?
#
loop_
_entity_poly.entity_id
_entity_poly.type
_entity_poly.pdbx_seq_one_letter_code
_entity_poly.pdbx_strand_id
1 'polypeptide(L)' 'MRDAIVIVLSNKTPEELMTEEGKLQCKDEIILTANRILGDNTVKNLYFTDFVMQ' A
#
# COMPACT_ATOMS: atom_id res chain seq x y z
N MET A 1 7.65 5.63 -7.02
CA MET A 1 7.46 4.48 -6.10
C MET A 1 7.18 4.94 -4.68
N ARG A 2 8.13 5.59 -4.00
CA ARG A 2 7.93 6.05 -2.60
C ARG A 2 6.71 6.98 -2.45
N ASP A 3 6.53 7.89 -3.40
CA ASP A 3 5.39 8.82 -3.38
C ASP A 3 4.03 8.12 -3.49
N ALA A 4 3.95 7.03 -4.27
CA ALA A 4 2.72 6.24 -4.38
C ALA A 4 2.32 5.61 -3.04
N ILE A 5 3.32 5.13 -2.28
CA ILE A 5 3.11 4.57 -0.93
C ILE A 5 2.64 5.68 0.02
N VAL A 6 3.29 6.84 0.01
CA VAL A 6 2.91 7.99 0.86
C VAL A 6 1.49 8.45 0.56
N ILE A 7 1.10 8.55 -0.71
CA ILE A 7 -0.25 8.95 -1.12
C ILE A 7 -1.30 7.98 -0.58
N VAL A 8 -1.07 6.67 -0.72
CA VAL A 8 -2.02 5.65 -0.23
C VAL A 8 -2.11 5.68 1.29
N LEU A 9 -0.97 5.66 1.99
CA LEU A 9 -0.95 5.63 3.46
C LEU A 9 -1.53 6.90 4.09
N SER A 10 -1.38 8.07 3.45
CA SER A 10 -1.96 9.33 3.96
C SER A 10 -3.48 9.34 3.99
N ASN A 11 -4.12 8.42 3.27
CA ASN A 11 -5.58 8.29 3.20
C ASN A 11 -6.13 7.13 4.06
N LYS A 12 -5.29 6.48 4.87
CA LYS A 12 -5.70 5.37 5.74
C LYS A 12 -5.69 5.78 7.21
N THR A 13 -6.58 5.17 7.99
CA THR A 13 -6.52 5.28 9.45
C THR A 13 -5.70 4.14 10.07
N PRO A 14 -5.16 4.33 11.28
CA PRO A 14 -4.47 3.28 11.99
C PRO A 14 -5.31 2.00 12.16
N GLU A 15 -6.60 2.14 12.44
CA GLU A 15 -7.53 1.03 12.66
C GLU A 15 -7.72 0.17 11.43
N GLU A 16 -7.79 0.79 10.25
CA GLU A 16 -7.89 0.06 8.98
C GLU A 16 -6.65 -0.83 8.77
N LEU A 17 -5.46 -0.32 9.10
CA LEU A 17 -4.21 -1.04 8.90
C LEU A 17 -3.91 -2.07 10.00
N MET A 18 -4.68 -2.12 11.08
CA MET A 18 -4.50 -3.11 12.15
C MET A 18 -5.02 -4.50 11.77
N THR A 19 -5.97 -4.59 10.84
CA THR A 19 -6.56 -5.86 10.40
C THR A 19 -5.78 -6.47 9.23
N GLU A 20 -5.80 -7.81 9.11
CA GLU A 20 -5.20 -8.49 7.95
C GLU A 20 -5.85 -8.07 6.64
N GLU A 21 -7.18 -7.93 6.63
CA GLU A 21 -7.94 -7.48 5.46
C GLU A 21 -7.53 -6.07 5.03
N GLY A 22 -7.45 -5.12 5.96
CA GLY A 22 -7.07 -3.75 5.62
C GLY A 22 -5.61 -3.64 5.17
N LYS A 23 -4.70 -4.50 5.67
CA LYS A 23 -3.34 -4.63 5.12
C LYS A 23 -3.36 -5.13 3.69
N LEU A 24 -4.17 -6.14 3.36
CA LEU A 24 -4.32 -6.63 1.99
C LEU A 24 -4.87 -5.55 1.05
N GLN A 25 -5.91 -4.83 1.48
CA GLN A 25 -6.49 -3.71 0.71
C GLN A 25 -5.45 -2.60 0.48
N CYS A 26 -4.69 -2.22 1.51
CA CYS A 26 -3.62 -1.24 1.39
C CYS A 26 -2.55 -1.68 0.37
N LYS A 27 -2.14 -2.95 0.43
CA LYS A 27 -1.21 -3.54 -0.55
C LYS A 27 -1.73 -3.40 -1.98
N ASP A 28 -2.99 -3.75 -2.23
CA ASP A 28 -3.59 -3.69 -3.56
C ASP A 28 -3.68 -2.26 -4.09
N GLU A 29 -4.05 -1.30 -3.22
CA GLU A 29 -4.07 0.12 -3.57
C GLU A 29 -2.69 0.69 -3.91
N ILE A 30 -1.65 0.29 -3.17
CA ILE A 30 -0.26 0.67 -3.48
C ILE A 30 0.15 0.11 -4.83
N ILE A 31 -0.13 -1.16 -5.11
CA ILE A 31 0.20 -1.81 -6.40
C ILE A 31 -0.52 -1.10 -7.54
N LEU A 32 -1.81 -0.81 -7.39
CA LEU A 32 -2.61 -0.09 -8.39
C LEU A 32 -2.03 1.31 -8.66
N THR A 33 -1.78 2.07 -7.60
CA THR A 33 -1.30 3.46 -7.69
C THR A 33 0.11 3.50 -8.28
N ALA A 34 1.00 2.59 -7.87
CA ALA A 34 2.35 2.50 -8.41
C ALA A 34 2.35 2.14 -9.90
N ASN A 35 1.53 1.18 -10.33
CA ASN A 35 1.43 0.82 -11.74
C ASN A 35 0.84 1.93 -12.61
N ARG A 36 -0.13 2.71 -12.10
CA ARG A 36 -0.62 3.90 -12.81
C ARG A 36 0.46 4.94 -13.09
N ILE A 37 1.43 5.08 -12.18
CA ILE A 37 2.51 6.07 -12.29
C ILE A 37 3.67 5.53 -13.14
N LEU A 38 4.01 4.26 -12.99
CA LEU A 38 5.21 3.66 -13.60
C LEU A 38 4.93 2.98 -14.94
N GLY A 39 3.66 2.73 -15.26
CA GLY A 39 3.22 1.91 -16.38
C GLY A 39 2.71 0.55 -15.92
N ASP A 40 1.71 0.04 -16.64
CA ASP A 40 1.01 -1.20 -16.32
C ASP A 40 1.96 -2.40 -16.11
N ASN A 41 1.64 -3.24 -15.14
CA ASN A 41 2.37 -4.47 -14.79
C ASN A 41 3.85 -4.29 -14.37
N THR A 42 4.28 -3.07 -14.04
CA THR A 42 5.63 -2.80 -13.50
C THR A 42 5.82 -3.38 -12.10
N VAL A 43 4.85 -3.17 -11.21
CA VAL A 43 4.85 -3.70 -9.84
C VAL A 43 3.95 -4.92 -9.80
N LYS A 44 4.56 -6.11 -9.64
CA LYS A 44 3.85 -7.40 -9.64
C LYS A 44 3.41 -7.86 -8.26
N ASN A 45 4.12 -7.46 -7.22
CA ASN A 45 3.81 -7.85 -5.85
C ASN A 45 4.43 -6.89 -4.84
N LEU A 46 3.88 -6.90 -3.63
CA LEU A 46 4.33 -6.11 -2.48
C LEU A 46 4.06 -6.92 -1.21
N TYR A 47 4.93 -6.80 -0.22
CA TYR A 47 4.78 -7.46 1.08
C TYR A 47 5.16 -6.48 2.18
N PHE A 48 4.40 -6.49 3.27
CA PHE A 48 4.80 -5.83 4.50
C PHE A 48 5.81 -6.72 5.21
N THR A 49 7.03 -6.21 5.40
CA THR A 49 8.09 -6.93 6.12
C THR A 49 8.00 -6.72 7.62
N ASP A 50 7.58 -5.52 8.02
CA ASP A 50 7.41 -5.15 9.42
C ASP A 50 6.27 -4.14 9.53
N PHE A 51 5.52 -4.19 10.62
CA PHE A 51 4.38 -3.32 10.88
C PHE A 51 4.35 -2.93 12.35
N VAL A 52 4.89 -1.75 12.65
CA VAL A 52 4.98 -1.19 14.00
C VAL A 52 4.02 -0.01 14.12
N MET A 53 3.12 -0.06 15.10
CA MET A 53 2.23 1.03 15.48
C MET A 53 2.58 1.44 16.92
N GLN A 54 2.59 2.75 17.22
CA GLN A 54 2.83 3.30 18.56
C GLN A 54 1.58 3.97 19.11
#